data_AF-A0A8T3Y017-F1
#
_entry.id   AF-A0A8T3Y017-F1
#
_cell.length_a   1.000
_cell.length_b   1.000
_cell.length_c   1.000
_cell.angle_alpha   90.00
_cell.angle_beta   90.00
_cell.angle_gamma   90.00
#
_symmetry.space_group_name_H-M   'P 1'
#
loop_
_entity.id
_entity.type
_entity.pdbx_description
1 polymer ?
#
loop_
_entity_poly.entity_id
_entity_poly.type
_entity_poly.pdbx_seq_one_letter_code
_entity_poly.pdbx_strand_id
1 'polypeptide(L)'
;MEQIKARVRKWGNSFGIILPKDFMDSKKIGEGSEISVRIEPSNMMTVGDVLELAKKFKLKRKGDTQKILDEIDRELWPEEE
;
A
#
# COMPACT_ATOMS: atom_id res chain seq x y z
N MET A 1 -5.99 5.80 10.02
CA MET A 1 -4.56 5.50 9.76
C MET A 1 -3.93 6.74 9.17
N GLU A 2 -2.87 7.26 9.78
CA GLU A 2 -2.16 8.44 9.26
C GLU A 2 -1.04 7.96 8.35
N GLN A 3 -1.05 8.40 7.08
CA GLN A 3 0.03 8.10 6.13
C GLN A 3 1.01 9.27 6.08
N ILE A 4 2.29 8.96 6.18
CA ILE A 4 3.36 9.97 6.18
C ILE A 4 4.28 9.68 5.02
N LYS A 5 4.58 10.72 4.25
CA LYS A 5 5.62 10.63 3.22
C LYS A 5 6.98 10.64 3.90
N ALA A 6 7.66 9.51 3.84
CA ALA A 6 9.02 9.35 4.33
C ALA A 6 9.98 9.04 3.17
N ARG A 7 11.26 9.31 3.37
CA ARG A 7 12.31 8.95 2.41
C ARG A 7 13.20 7.86 3.00
N VAL A 8 13.53 6.86 2.20
CA VAL A 8 14.50 5.83 2.59
C VAL A 8 15.90 6.30 2.23
N ARG A 9 16.87 6.09 3.13
CA ARG A 9 18.29 6.42 2.91
C ARG A 9 19.18 5.29 3.41
N LYS A 10 20.28 5.04 2.71
CA LYS A 10 21.31 4.09 3.16
C LYS A 10 22.09 4.67 4.34
N TRP A 11 22.23 3.89 5.40
CA TRP A 11 23.05 4.17 6.58
C TRP A 11 23.97 2.98 6.85
N GLY A 12 25.25 3.11 6.48
CA GLY A 12 26.21 2.01 6.59
C GLY A 12 25.77 0.81 5.74
N ASN A 13 25.55 -0.33 6.39
CA ASN A 13 25.07 -1.57 5.76
C ASN A 13 23.54 -1.75 5.85
N SER A 14 22.80 -0.73 6.28
CA SER A 14 21.36 -0.79 6.48
C SER A 14 20.63 0.32 5.72
N PHE A 15 19.31 0.20 5.60
CA PHE A 15 18.45 1.29 5.13
C PHE A 15 17.66 1.84 6.31
N GLY A 16 17.61 3.16 6.42
CA GLY A 16 16.81 3.88 7.40
C GLY A 16 15.69 4.66 6.73
N ILE A 17 14.58 4.82 7.45
CA ILE A 17 13.46 5.66 7.05
C ILE A 17 13.63 7.03 7.74
N ILE A 18 13.66 8.09 6.95
CA ILE A 18 13.74 9.47 7.46
C ILE A 18 12.31 9.95 7.70
N LEU A 19 11.97 10.10 8.98
CA LEU A 19 10.69 10.64 9.44
C LEU A 19 10.80 12.16 9.67
N PRO A 20 9.77 12.96 9.33
CA PRO A 20 9.74 14.39 9.64
C PRO A 20 9.83 14.65 11.14
N LYS A 21 10.62 15.66 11.55
CA LYS A 21 10.83 16.00 12.96
C LYS A 21 9.51 16.35 13.67
N ASP A 22 8.67 17.16 13.02
CA ASP A 22 7.39 17.60 13.61
C ASP A 22 6.48 16.41 13.97
N PHE A 23 6.53 15.34 13.18
CA PHE A 23 5.80 14.12 13.49
C PHE A 23 6.38 13.41 14.72
N MET A 24 7.70 13.29 14.80
CA MET A 24 8.38 12.69 15.95
C MET A 24 8.08 13.45 17.24
N ASP A 25 8.14 14.78 17.19
CA ASP A 25 7.83 15.66 18.32
C ASP A 25 6.36 15.52 18.75
N SER A 26 5.43 15.46 17.79
CA SER A 26 3.99 15.30 18.08
C SER A 26 3.65 13.98 18.78
N LYS A 27 4.38 12.90 18.45
CA LYS A 27 4.20 11.57 19.05
C LYS A 27 5.14 11.33 20.23
N LYS A 28 5.99 12.30 20.59
CA LYS A 28 7.03 12.21 21.64
C LYS A 28 7.95 10.99 21.46
N ILE A 29 8.27 10.65 20.22
CA ILE A 29 9.15 9.54 19.89
C ILE A 29 10.58 10.09 19.82
N GLY A 30 11.44 9.61 20.74
CA GLY A 30 12.84 10.03 20.83
C GLY A 30 13.81 8.98 20.28
N GLU A 31 15.10 9.33 20.28
CA GLU A 31 16.16 8.37 19.98
C GLU A 31 16.10 7.16 20.92
N GLY A 32 16.36 5.96 20.38
CA GLY A 32 16.27 4.71 21.14
C GLY A 32 14.86 4.11 21.25
N SER A 33 13.84 4.80 20.77
CA SER A 33 12.48 4.25 20.71
C SER A 33 12.35 3.20 19.62
N GLU A 34 11.67 2.11 19.92
CA GLU A 34 11.34 1.08 18.93
C GLU A 34 10.03 1.44 18.21
N ILE A 35 9.99 1.23 16.89
CA ILE A 35 8.85 1.58 16.05
C ILE A 35 8.56 0.42 15.11
N SER A 36 7.31 -0.02 15.05
CA SER A 36 6.86 -0.99 14.06
C SER A 36 6.39 -0.29 12.79
N VAL A 37 6.93 -0.71 11.64
CA VAL A 37 6.57 -0.15 10.33
C VAL A 37 5.83 -1.21 9.52
N ARG A 38 4.61 -0.88 9.07
CA ARG A 38 3.87 -1.71 8.11
C ARG A 38 4.08 -1.12 6.71
N ILE A 39 4.57 -1.94 5.79
CA ILE A 39 4.71 -1.57 4.38
C ILE A 39 3.47 -2.07 3.67
N GLU A 40 2.69 -1.15 3.10
CA GLU A 40 1.51 -1.49 2.29
C GLU A 40 1.84 -1.22 0.81
N PRO A 41 1.47 -2.12 -0.12
CA PRO A 41 1.63 -1.86 -1.53
C PRO A 41 0.78 -0.64 -1.92
N SER A 42 1.40 0.35 -2.57
CA SER A 42 0.74 1.59 -3.01
C SER A 42 -0.37 1.36 -4.04
N ASN A 43 -0.47 0.15 -4.60
CA ASN A 43 -1.56 -0.28 -5.46
C ASN A 43 -2.65 -0.96 -4.62
N MET A 44 -3.33 -0.22 -3.75
CA MET A 44 -4.74 -0.53 -3.55
C MET A 44 -5.45 -0.05 -4.82
N MET A 45 -5.51 -0.89 -5.86
CA MET A 45 -6.45 -0.66 -6.95
C MET A 45 -7.81 -0.59 -6.29
N THR A 46 -8.40 0.59 -6.21
CA THR A 46 -9.78 0.67 -5.72
C THR A 46 -10.66 -0.04 -6.74
N VAL A 47 -11.77 -0.65 -6.29
CA VAL A 47 -12.79 -1.19 -7.20
C VAL A 47 -13.22 -0.15 -8.25
N GLY A 48 -13.13 1.14 -7.92
CA GLY A 48 -13.30 2.26 -8.85
C GLY A 48 -12.25 2.29 -9.97
N ASP A 49 -10.97 2.17 -9.64
CA ASP A 49 -9.87 2.16 -10.63
C ASP A 49 -9.96 0.96 -11.57
N VAL A 50 -10.37 -0.22 -11.07
CA VAL A 50 -10.60 -1.43 -11.88
C VAL A 50 -11.79 -1.23 -12.84
N LEU A 51 -12.89 -0.65 -12.37
CA LEU A 51 -14.06 -0.31 -13.20
C LEU A 51 -13.73 0.73 -14.26
N GLU A 52 -12.86 1.70 -13.93
CA GLU A 52 -12.43 2.74 -14.85
C GLU A 52 -11.51 2.17 -15.94
N LEU A 53 -10.60 1.26 -15.58
CA LEU A 53 -9.79 0.48 -16.53
C LEU A 53 -10.67 -0.37 -17.46
N ALA A 54 -11.68 -1.06 -16.91
CA ALA A 54 -12.61 -1.90 -17.68
C ALA A 54 -13.44 -1.07 -18.68
N LYS A 55 -13.89 0.13 -18.29
CA LYS A 55 -14.55 1.09 -19.18
C LYS A 55 -13.61 1.60 -20.28
N LYS A 56 -12.36 1.95 -19.92
CA LYS A 56 -11.35 2.45 -20.85
C LYS A 56 -10.95 1.40 -21.90
N PHE A 57 -10.92 0.13 -21.52
CA PHE A 57 -10.67 -1.00 -22.42
C PHE A 57 -11.91 -1.53 -23.16
N LYS A 58 -13.08 -0.88 -23.05
CA LYS A 58 -14.35 -1.30 -23.69
C LYS A 58 -14.65 -2.79 -23.50
N LEU A 59 -14.34 -3.36 -22.33
CA LEU A 59 -14.75 -4.72 -21.96
C LEU A 59 -16.27 -4.73 -21.76
N LYS A 60 -17.01 -4.89 -22.87
CA LYS A 60 -18.47 -4.80 -22.93
C LYS A 60 -19.21 -6.01 -22.35
N ARG A 61 -18.51 -6.97 -21.74
CA ARG A 61 -19.14 -8.18 -21.18
C ARG A 61 -19.01 -8.18 -19.67
N LYS A 62 -20.17 -8.07 -19.00
CA LYS A 62 -20.32 -8.20 -17.54
C LYS A 62 -19.68 -9.47 -16.96
N GLY A 63 -19.43 -10.50 -17.77
CA GLY A 63 -18.80 -11.76 -17.35
C GLY A 63 -17.27 -11.72 -17.24
N ASP A 64 -16.56 -10.87 -18.00
CA ASP A 64 -15.09 -10.83 -17.95
C ASP A 64 -14.57 -10.00 -16.77
N THR A 65 -15.30 -8.95 -16.38
CA THR A 65 -14.91 -8.11 -15.23
C THR A 65 -15.04 -8.86 -13.91
N GLN A 66 -16.05 -9.71 -13.74
CA GLN A 66 -16.22 -10.51 -12.53
C GLN A 66 -15.08 -11.53 -12.37
N LYS A 67 -14.65 -12.18 -13.47
CA LYS A 67 -13.51 -13.09 -13.45
C LYS A 67 -12.20 -12.41 -13.06
N ILE A 68 -11.96 -11.21 -13.58
CA ILE A 68 -10.76 -10.43 -13.24
C ILE A 68 -10.80 -10.01 -11.77
N LEU A 69 -11.97 -9.65 -11.24
CA LEU A 69 -12.15 -9.36 -9.82
C LEU A 69 -11.90 -10.60 -8.96
N ASP A 70 -12.44 -11.76 -9.34
CA ASP A 70 -12.25 -13.02 -8.62
C ASP A 70 -10.77 -13.51 -8.66
N GLU A 71 -10.05 -13.27 -9.76
CA GLU A 71 -8.60 -13.56 -9.86
C GLU A 71 -7.77 -12.65 -8.95
N ILE A 72 -8.08 -11.36 -8.91
CA ILE A 72 -7.38 -10.38 -8.06
C ILE A 72 -7.67 -10.65 -6.58
N ASP A 73 -8.92 -11.00 -6.24
CA ASP A 73 -9.33 -11.31 -4.86
C ASP A 73 -8.58 -12.54 -4.33
N ARG A 74 -8.44 -13.58 -5.16
CA ARG A 74 -7.68 -14.79 -4.83
C ARG A 74 -6.17 -14.55 -4.67
N GLU A 75 -5.60 -13.60 -5.42
CA GLU A 75 -4.17 -13.28 -5.35
C GLU A 75 -3.82 -12.37 -4.15
N LEU A 76 -4.73 -11.47 -3.77
CA LEU A 76 -4.56 -10.55 -2.65
C LEU A 76 -4.95 -11.15 -1.29
N TRP A 77 -5.84 -12.13 -1.27
CA TRP A 77 -6.20 -12.93 -0.10
C TRP A 77 -6.05 -14.42 -0.43
N PRO A 78 -4.83 -14.97 -0.44
CA PRO A 78 -4.68 -16.41 -0.44
C PRO A 78 -5.38 -16.91 0.83
N GLU A 79 -6.48 -17.66 0.67
CA GLU A 79 -7.05 -18.40 1.77
C GLU A 79 -5.94 -19.34 2.25
N GLU A 80 -5.37 -19.03 3.43
CA GLU A 80 -4.44 -19.92 4.12
C GLU A 80 -5.22 -21.21 4.43
N GLU A 81 -4.99 -22.27 3.65
CA GLU A 81 -5.35 -23.66 3.99
C GLU A 81 -4.51 -24.17 5.17
#